data_AF-A0A444SAM5-F1
#
_entry.id   AF-A0A444SAM5-F1
#
_cell.length_a   1.000
_cell.length_b   1.000
_cell.length_c   1.000
_cell.angle_alpha   90.00
_cell.angle_beta   90.00
_cell.angle_gamma   90.00
#
_symmetry.space_group_name_H-M   'P 1'
#
loop_
_entity.id
_entity.type
_entity.pdbx_description
1 polymer ?
#
loop_
_entity_poly.entity_id
_entity_poly.type
_entity_poly.pdbx_seq_one_letter_code
_entity_poly.pdbx_strand_id
1 'polypeptide(L)'
;MSAEEKVASGLPRKEAAFGVLSKSKLPTSSLLEDSESCIDLDWGYGPVNIIGYVDTYTLEIGATISLLGISLGDIVENLKDGVVLNIELFLAVGAIRLYLKNGNEVWVALDIRVKFNGSYDSHYKIVSF
;
A
#
# COMPACT_ATOMS: atom_id res chain seq x y z
N MET A 1 -54.25 15.24 47.42
CA MET A 1 -54.50 13.91 48.03
C MET A 1 -55.43 13.14 47.11
N SER A 2 -55.02 11.92 46.74
CA SER A 2 -55.74 10.78 46.14
C SER A 2 -56.86 11.00 45.10
N ALA A 3 -56.69 10.45 43.89
CA ALA A 3 -57.03 9.05 43.61
C ALA A 3 -56.59 8.65 42.18
N GLU A 4 -56.07 7.42 42.05
CA GLU A 4 -55.81 6.69 40.80
C GLU A 4 -57.10 6.25 40.11
N GLU A 5 -57.08 6.13 38.77
CA GLU A 5 -57.82 5.04 38.10
C GLU A 5 -57.09 4.60 36.82
N LYS A 6 -56.68 3.33 36.81
CA LYS A 6 -56.17 2.59 35.65
C LYS A 6 -57.35 2.00 34.86
N VAL A 7 -57.35 2.15 33.53
CA VAL A 7 -58.21 1.39 32.62
C VAL A 7 -57.38 0.34 31.89
N ALA A 8 -57.90 -0.90 31.94
CA ALA A 8 -57.37 -2.10 31.32
C ALA A 8 -57.90 -2.32 29.90
N SER A 9 -57.13 -3.02 29.05
CA SER A 9 -57.58 -3.95 27.99
C SER A 9 -56.33 -4.47 27.27
N GLY A 10 -56.13 -5.71 26.85
CA GLY A 10 -56.83 -6.99 26.87
C GLY A 10 -55.89 -7.98 26.13
N LEU A 11 -55.89 -9.27 26.49
CA LEU A 11 -55.12 -10.38 25.87
C LEU A 11 -56.10 -11.56 25.65
N PRO A 12 -55.81 -12.66 24.89
CA PRO A 12 -54.90 -12.91 23.75
C PRO A 12 -55.55 -13.77 22.62
N ARG A 13 -54.78 -14.19 21.57
CA ARG A 13 -54.54 -15.62 21.15
C ARG A 13 -54.49 -15.91 19.61
N LYS A 14 -53.29 -16.36 19.14
CA LYS A 14 -52.93 -17.25 17.98
C LYS A 14 -53.29 -16.76 16.56
N GLU A 15 -52.56 -16.99 15.47
CA GLU A 15 -51.70 -18.11 15.03
C GLU A 15 -50.77 -17.65 13.86
N ALA A 16 -49.87 -18.53 13.41
CA ALA A 16 -48.70 -18.28 12.58
C ALA A 16 -48.94 -17.79 11.12
N ALA A 17 -48.00 -16.97 10.61
CA ALA A 17 -47.63 -16.92 9.20
C ALA A 17 -46.13 -16.60 9.07
N PHE A 18 -45.36 -17.59 8.61
CA PHE A 18 -44.00 -17.42 8.12
C PHE A 18 -44.00 -16.44 6.94
N GLY A 19 -43.46 -15.24 7.15
CA GLY A 19 -43.20 -14.26 6.10
C GLY A 19 -41.70 -13.99 6.00
N VAL A 20 -41.07 -14.57 4.98
CA VAL A 20 -39.72 -14.21 4.50
C VAL A 20 -39.79 -12.80 3.91
N LEU A 21 -38.73 -11.99 4.10
CA LEU A 21 -38.30 -10.74 3.41
C LEU A 21 -37.87 -9.70 4.45
N SER A 22 -36.69 -9.10 4.44
CA SER A 22 -35.61 -9.03 3.46
C SER A 22 -34.32 -8.79 4.25
N LYS A 23 -33.24 -9.54 3.98
CA LYS A 23 -31.91 -9.15 4.46
C LYS A 23 -31.56 -7.85 3.74
N SER A 24 -31.67 -6.72 4.44
CA SER A 24 -31.04 -5.49 3.98
C SER A 24 -29.54 -5.76 3.87
N LYS A 25 -29.11 -6.06 2.65
CA LYS A 25 -27.71 -6.18 2.25
C LYS A 25 -27.11 -4.79 2.46
N LEU A 26 -26.42 -4.59 3.58
CA LEU A 26 -25.45 -3.51 3.68
C LEU A 26 -24.50 -3.65 2.49
N PRO A 27 -24.15 -2.57 1.77
CA PRO A 27 -23.11 -2.63 0.76
C PRO A 27 -21.77 -2.74 1.49
N THR A 28 -21.40 -3.95 1.87
CA THR A 28 -20.05 -4.28 2.32
C THR A 28 -19.37 -5.02 1.17
N SER A 29 -18.74 -4.30 0.24
CA SER A 29 -17.61 -4.81 -0.57
C SER A 29 -17.06 -3.73 -1.50
N SER A 30 -16.29 -2.80 -0.97
CA SER A 30 -15.38 -2.01 -1.83
C SER A 30 -14.06 -1.71 -1.14
N LEU A 31 -13.65 -2.50 -0.13
CA LEU A 31 -12.43 -2.26 0.65
C LEU A 31 -11.66 -3.56 0.98
N LEU A 32 -11.84 -4.64 0.21
CA LEU A 32 -11.17 -5.92 0.46
C LEU A 32 -10.67 -6.58 -0.85
N GLU A 33 -10.07 -5.80 -1.74
CA GLU A 33 -9.38 -6.33 -2.93
C GLU A 33 -7.91 -5.85 -3.03
N ASP A 34 -7.31 -5.33 -1.95
CA ASP A 34 -5.96 -4.73 -2.05
C ASP A 34 -4.79 -5.67 -1.66
N SER A 35 -5.05 -6.95 -1.31
CA SER A 35 -3.97 -7.86 -0.88
C SER A 35 -3.49 -8.85 -1.92
N GLU A 36 -4.27 -9.14 -2.97
CA GLU A 36 -3.84 -10.09 -4.02
C GLU A 36 -2.94 -9.43 -5.08
N SER A 37 -3.05 -8.12 -5.27
CA SER A 37 -2.31 -7.35 -6.26
C SER A 37 -0.97 -6.83 -5.75
N CYS A 38 -0.78 -6.81 -4.44
CA CYS A 38 0.33 -6.17 -3.78
C CYS A 38 1.50 -7.15 -3.60
N ILE A 39 2.68 -6.76 -4.07
CA ILE A 39 3.91 -7.53 -3.91
C ILE A 39 4.84 -6.77 -2.97
N ASP A 40 5.23 -7.41 -1.87
CA ASP A 40 6.22 -6.88 -0.93
C ASP A 40 7.60 -6.76 -1.60
N LEU A 41 8.28 -5.66 -1.32
CA LEU A 41 9.63 -5.36 -1.74
C LEU A 41 10.55 -5.42 -0.52
N ASP A 42 11.58 -6.26 -0.60
CA ASP A 42 12.74 -6.25 0.28
C ASP A 42 13.98 -6.45 -0.61
N TRP A 43 14.62 -5.34 -0.97
CA TRP A 43 15.71 -5.33 -1.94
C TRP A 43 16.86 -4.46 -1.47
N GLY A 44 18.07 -5.01 -1.55
CA GLY A 44 19.29 -4.27 -1.22
C GLY A 44 20.46 -4.62 -2.13
N TYR A 45 21.26 -3.61 -2.45
CA TYR A 45 22.54 -3.77 -3.12
C TYR A 45 23.51 -2.66 -2.72
N GLY A 46 24.72 -3.05 -2.30
CA GLY A 46 25.71 -2.10 -1.83
C GLY A 46 25.17 -1.26 -0.67
N PRO A 47 25.23 0.09 -0.74
CA PRO A 47 24.79 0.96 0.33
C PRO A 47 23.27 1.25 0.28
N VAL A 48 22.55 0.74 -0.72
CA VAL A 48 21.13 1.03 -0.96
C VAL A 48 20.27 -0.11 -0.43
N ASN A 49 19.22 0.23 0.30
CA ASN A 49 18.16 -0.70 0.71
C ASN A 49 16.78 -0.08 0.45
N ILE A 50 15.85 -0.88 -0.07
CA ILE A 50 14.50 -0.50 -0.47
C ILE A 50 13.54 -1.53 0.12
N ILE A 51 12.66 -1.06 1.00
CA ILE A 51 11.62 -1.88 1.62
C ILE A 51 10.27 -1.24 1.32
N GLY A 52 9.27 -2.01 0.94
CA GLY A 52 7.98 -1.46 0.56
C GLY A 52 7.07 -2.44 -0.14
N TYR A 53 6.28 -1.95 -1.09
CA TYR A 53 5.38 -2.74 -1.89
C TYR A 53 5.19 -2.14 -3.30
N VAL A 54 4.71 -2.98 -4.23
CA VAL A 54 4.16 -2.54 -5.51
C VAL A 54 2.77 -3.14 -5.71
N ASP A 55 1.79 -2.29 -6.03
CA ASP A 55 0.47 -2.76 -6.48
C ASP A 55 0.51 -3.00 -7.99
N THR A 56 0.32 -4.25 -8.40
CA THR A 56 0.50 -4.68 -9.79
C THR A 56 -0.63 -4.24 -10.74
N TYR A 57 -1.79 -3.83 -10.22
CA TYR A 57 -2.90 -3.33 -11.04
C TYR A 57 -2.79 -1.83 -11.31
N THR A 58 -2.49 -1.05 -10.27
CA THR A 58 -2.38 0.41 -10.33
C THR A 58 -0.98 0.87 -10.75
N LEU A 59 0.03 0.01 -10.56
CA LEU A 59 1.46 0.30 -10.68
C LEU A 59 1.93 1.36 -9.69
N GLU A 60 1.22 1.53 -8.57
CA GLU A 60 1.67 2.32 -7.44
C GLU A 60 2.80 1.59 -6.70
N ILE A 61 3.84 2.33 -6.32
CA ILE A 61 4.92 1.87 -5.45
C ILE A 61 4.91 2.68 -4.17
N GLY A 62 4.82 1.99 -3.04
CA GLY A 62 5.05 2.57 -1.71
C GLY A 62 6.37 2.04 -1.17
N ALA A 63 7.36 2.88 -0.91
CA ALA A 63 8.67 2.39 -0.47
C ALA A 63 9.42 3.35 0.46
N THR A 64 10.11 2.78 1.45
CA THR A 64 11.15 3.45 2.22
C THR A 64 12.51 3.12 1.60
N ILE A 65 13.21 4.15 1.13
CA ILE A 65 14.55 4.00 0.55
C ILE A 65 15.58 4.48 1.56
N SER A 66 16.64 3.71 1.77
CA SER A 66 17.78 4.11 2.60
C SER A 66 19.10 4.00 1.86
N LEU A 67 20.01 4.93 2.17
CA LEU A 67 21.37 4.95 1.66
C LEU A 67 22.35 5.08 2.83
N LEU A 68 23.31 4.15 2.93
CA LEU A 68 24.26 4.06 4.06
C LEU A 68 23.55 3.95 5.42
N GLY A 69 22.38 3.29 5.46
CA GLY A 69 21.55 3.16 6.65
C GLY A 69 20.76 4.41 7.03
N ILE A 70 20.87 5.50 6.27
CA ILE A 70 20.08 6.72 6.47
C ILE A 70 18.83 6.59 5.60
N SER A 71 17.64 6.67 6.21
CA SER A 71 16.39 6.77 5.45
C SER A 71 16.35 8.08 4.68
N LEU A 72 16.05 8.00 3.38
CA LEU A 72 15.84 9.13 2.49
C LEU A 72 14.37 9.59 2.46
N GLY A 73 13.51 8.91 3.22
CA GLY A 73 12.07 9.15 3.29
C GLY A 73 11.24 8.02 2.67
N ASP A 74 9.93 8.15 2.85
CA ASP A 74 8.92 7.28 2.26
C ASP A 74 8.38 7.93 0.99
N ILE A 75 8.21 7.13 -0.06
CA ILE A 75 7.62 7.54 -1.33
C ILE A 75 6.35 6.73 -1.58
N VAL A 76 5.35 7.38 -2.19
CA VAL A 76 4.16 6.72 -2.76
C VAL A 76 3.91 7.36 -4.11
N GLU A 77 4.20 6.64 -5.18
CA GLU A 77 4.25 7.19 -6.55
C GLU A 77 3.83 6.15 -7.59
N ASN A 78 3.60 6.56 -8.84
CA ASN A 78 3.25 5.65 -9.93
C ASN A 78 4.47 5.27 -10.81
N LEU A 79 4.70 3.98 -11.01
CA LEU A 79 5.84 3.47 -11.79
C LEU A 79 5.73 3.71 -13.30
N LYS A 80 4.54 4.08 -13.83
CA LYS A 80 4.38 4.45 -15.25
C LYS A 80 5.19 5.68 -15.64
N ASP A 81 5.27 6.65 -14.73
CA ASP A 81 6.03 7.88 -14.92
C ASP A 81 7.51 7.70 -14.54
N GLY A 82 7.80 6.66 -13.76
CA GLY A 82 9.08 6.42 -13.12
C GLY A 82 9.28 7.37 -11.93
N VAL A 83 9.99 6.88 -10.92
CA VAL A 83 10.25 7.64 -9.69
C VAL A 83 11.74 7.95 -9.64
N VAL A 84 12.09 9.21 -9.39
CA VAL A 84 13.49 9.64 -9.29
C VAL A 84 13.71 10.30 -7.94
N LEU A 85 14.64 9.76 -7.18
CA LEU A 85 15.12 10.34 -5.95
C LEU A 85 16.53 10.89 -6.16
N ASN A 86 16.65 12.22 -6.13
CA ASN A 86 17.95 12.89 -6.17
C ASN A 86 18.55 12.92 -4.77
N ILE A 87 19.86 12.66 -4.69
CA ILE A 87 20.58 12.48 -3.44
C ILE A 87 21.66 13.55 -3.33
N GLU A 88 21.55 14.36 -2.29
CA GLU A 88 22.54 15.37 -1.92
C GLU A 88 22.87 15.25 -0.43
N LEU A 89 23.61 14.20 -0.07
CA LEU A 89 24.09 13.99 1.29
C LEU A 89 25.57 14.37 1.40
N PHE A 90 26.02 14.72 2.61
CA PHE A 90 27.44 15.00 2.85
C PHE A 90 28.36 13.85 2.42
N LEU A 91 27.90 12.60 2.48
CA LEU A 91 28.68 11.40 2.20
C LEU A 91 28.40 10.77 0.83
N ALA A 92 27.31 11.15 0.16
CA ALA A 92 26.91 10.57 -1.10
C ALA A 92 26.11 11.56 -1.96
N VAL A 93 26.32 11.49 -3.27
CA VAL A 93 25.58 12.28 -4.26
C VAL A 93 25.15 11.38 -5.42
N GLY A 94 24.06 11.73 -6.10
CA GLY A 94 23.60 11.01 -7.28
C GLY A 94 22.08 10.89 -7.36
N ALA A 95 21.59 9.81 -7.96
CA ALA A 95 20.18 9.51 -8.08
C ALA A 95 19.87 8.00 -7.99
N ILE A 96 18.69 7.70 -7.45
CA ILE A 96 18.05 6.39 -7.53
C ILE A 96 16.81 6.56 -8.41
N ARG A 97 16.65 5.73 -9.43
CA ARG A 97 15.45 5.73 -10.27
C ARG A 97 14.75 4.38 -10.21
N LEU A 98 13.49 4.37 -9.81
CA LEU A 98 12.60 3.21 -9.90
C LEU A 98 11.74 3.34 -11.16
N TYR A 99 11.63 2.27 -11.93
CA TYR A 99 10.88 2.32 -13.18
C TYR A 99 10.36 0.94 -13.60
N LEU A 100 9.30 0.97 -14.40
CA LEU A 100 8.75 -0.23 -15.04
C LEU A 100 9.50 -0.54 -16.34
N LYS A 101 9.85 -1.80 -16.54
CA LYS A 101 10.40 -2.33 -17.79
C LYS A 101 9.50 -3.45 -18.29
N ASN A 102 9.32 -3.55 -19.61
CA ASN A 102 8.51 -4.58 -20.28
C ASN A 102 7.03 -4.65 -19.84
N GLY A 103 6.53 -3.65 -19.09
CA GLY A 103 5.16 -3.61 -18.59
C GLY A 103 4.90 -4.40 -17.31
N ASN A 104 5.85 -5.22 -16.86
CA ASN A 104 5.65 -6.13 -15.74
C ASN A 104 6.91 -6.40 -14.88
N GLU A 105 7.99 -5.66 -15.10
CA GLU A 105 9.21 -5.77 -14.32
C GLU A 105 9.50 -4.44 -13.63
N VAL A 106 9.72 -4.48 -12.31
CA VAL A 106 10.20 -3.32 -11.55
C VAL A 106 11.72 -3.34 -11.52
N TRP A 107 12.33 -2.23 -11.90
CA TRP A 107 13.78 -2.06 -11.94
C TRP A 107 14.21 -0.84 -11.14
N VAL A 108 15.45 -0.90 -10.66
CA VAL A 108 16.16 0.23 -10.08
C VAL A 108 17.40 0.54 -10.91
N ALA A 109 17.57 1.81 -11.28
CA ALA A 109 18.83 2.34 -11.77
C ALA A 109 19.51 3.09 -10.63
N LEU A 110 20.76 2.72 -10.35
CA LEU A 110 21.63 3.42 -9.41
C LEU A 110 22.63 4.23 -10.20
N ASP A 111 22.73 5.52 -9.90
CA ASP A 111 23.85 6.38 -10.27
C ASP A 111 24.26 7.13 -9.01
N ILE A 112 25.06 6.48 -8.16
CA ILE A 112 25.41 6.98 -6.83
C ILE A 112 26.91 6.98 -6.65
N ARG A 113 27.46 8.10 -6.19
CA ARG A 113 28.84 8.22 -5.76
C ARG A 113 28.92 8.38 -4.25
N VAL A 114 29.65 7.48 -3.59
CA VAL A 114 29.93 7.52 -2.15
C VAL A 114 31.38 7.93 -1.93
N LYS A 115 31.63 8.96 -1.11
CA LYS A 115 32.96 9.58 -0.95
C LYS A 115 34.09 8.59 -0.61
N PHE A 116 33.80 7.53 0.16
CA PHE A 116 34.78 6.56 0.64
C PHE A 116 34.53 5.13 0.14
N ASN A 117 33.52 4.89 -0.69
CA ASN A 117 33.13 3.54 -1.13
C ASN A 117 32.98 3.40 -2.66
N GLY A 118 33.43 4.39 -3.42
CA GLY A 118 33.38 4.35 -4.89
C GLY A 118 32.02 4.75 -5.47
N SER A 119 31.72 4.24 -6.66
CA SER A 119 30.48 4.56 -7.40
C SER A 119 29.67 3.29 -7.69
N TYR A 120 28.36 3.43 -7.70
CA TYR A 120 27.37 2.41 -8.01
C TYR A 120 26.56 2.89 -9.22
N ASP A 121 26.90 2.37 -10.39
CA ASP A 121 26.33 2.76 -11.67
C ASP A 121 25.88 1.49 -12.43
N SER A 122 24.60 1.14 -12.29
CA SER A 122 24.02 -0.06 -12.91
C SER A 122 22.50 -0.10 -12.75
N HIS A 123 21.87 -1.04 -13.46
CA HIS A 123 20.45 -1.32 -13.42
C HIS A 123 20.20 -2.74 -12.89
N TYR A 124 19.27 -2.87 -11.95
CA TYR A 124 18.92 -4.15 -11.32
C TYR A 124 17.42 -4.38 -11.40
N LYS A 125 17.02 -5.60 -11.74
CA LYS A 125 15.63 -6.03 -11.59
C LYS A 125 15.37 -6.26 -10.10
N ILE A 126 14.28 -5.69 -9.59
CA ILE A 126 13.80 -5.92 -8.23
C ILE A 126 12.85 -7.12 -8.24
N VAL A 127 11.78 -7.03 -9.04
CA VAL A 127 10.73 -8.05 -9.10
C VAL A 127 10.05 -8.08 -10.47
N SER A 128 9.34 -9.16 -10.77
CA SER A 128 8.47 -9.31 -11.95
C SER A 128 7.16 -9.97 -11.55
N PHE A 129 6.08 -9.63 -12.26
CA PHE A 129 4.74 -10.17 -12.04
C PHE A 129 4.01 -10.47 -13.36
#